data_AF-A0A6L3EX38-F1
#
_entry.id   AF-A0A6L3EX38-F1
#
_cell.length_a   1.000
_cell.length_b   1.000
_cell.length_c   1.000
_cell.angle_alpha   90.00
_cell.angle_beta   90.00
_cell.angle_gamma   90.00
#
_symmetry.space_group_name_H-M   'P 1'
#
loop_
_entity.id
_entity.type
_entity.pdbx_description
1 polymer ?
#
loop_
_entity_poly.entity_id
_entity_poly.type
_entity_poly.pdbx_seq_one_letter_code
_entity_poly.pdbx_strand_id
1 'polypeptide(L)'
;MTRALTAVVTQRALFEHIHKREKDELLEGWAKLIKILDYLVSVLPTRAFIHSTDDVNTTNAFVPLVAYLAINNIHFSDEASIKQATHWLYAALMWSRYTAQTDQRLERDLSLIVQHASPWTVLREQIVDQRGRIEVKAADLEGRGTSHPLYRMTSVMTKTHGAIDWFNGAPLGTTHGKAYQLHSHHIFPTSVLYKNGFDPDNHLHRKVVNEIANRAFLTADSNITLSNEVPEVYLPQVEEKYPGSLAMQFIPMDPDLWRVERYTDFLQARREMIARKINEYMDALIAEPEVMHERSISDLIKLGEGITLEFKSTLQWDVIQNQINKNLRYSCLKTITAFLNSQGGTLIIGVEDDGNVLGLQRDLTLVKNKSLDGFEQTLMTFVSTHIGAEYAPYIAVRFEDLEGQQVCAVDVDKAAAPAFMTGNKGKEFFVRLGNTTRSLDAEETHSYIQMNWE
;
A
#
# COMPACT_ATOMS: atom_id res chain seq x y z
N MET A 1 16.10 1.36 2.59
CA MET A 1 16.83 2.32 1.72
C MET A 1 16.91 1.86 0.28
N THR A 2 17.53 0.72 -0.05
CA THR A 2 17.66 0.27 -1.45
C THR A 2 16.33 0.18 -2.20
N ARG A 3 15.29 -0.44 -1.63
CA ARG A 3 13.94 -0.48 -2.25
C ARG A 3 13.35 0.90 -2.53
N ALA A 4 13.57 1.86 -1.63
CA ALA A 4 13.09 3.22 -1.83
C ALA A 4 13.86 3.92 -2.96
N LEU A 5 15.18 3.70 -3.07
CA LEU A 5 15.96 4.18 -4.21
C LEU A 5 15.52 3.53 -5.52
N THR A 6 15.28 2.22 -5.52
CA THR A 6 14.72 1.49 -6.68
C THR A 6 13.39 2.09 -7.10
N ALA A 7 12.50 2.38 -6.15
CA ALA A 7 11.22 3.03 -6.42
C ALA A 7 11.38 4.42 -7.04
N VAL A 8 12.31 5.24 -6.51
CA VAL A 8 12.56 6.60 -7.03
C VAL A 8 13.15 6.59 -8.44
N VAL A 9 14.11 5.69 -8.70
CA VAL A 9 14.84 5.63 -9.98
C VAL A 9 14.05 4.90 -11.06
N THR A 10 13.36 3.83 -10.70
CA THR A 10 12.79 2.88 -11.67
C THR A 10 11.27 2.79 -11.63
N GLN A 11 10.63 3.42 -10.64
CA GLN A 11 9.18 3.33 -10.39
C GLN A 11 8.72 1.90 -10.07
N ARG A 12 9.64 1.06 -9.58
CA ARG A 12 9.43 -0.36 -9.26
C ARG A 12 10.10 -0.76 -7.95
N ALA A 13 9.74 -1.92 -7.43
CA ALA A 13 10.19 -2.42 -6.14
C ALA A 13 11.31 -3.46 -6.24
N LEU A 14 11.38 -4.22 -7.34
CA LEU A 14 12.35 -5.32 -7.49
C LEU A 14 13.79 -4.81 -7.74
N PHE A 15 14.75 -5.37 -7.00
CA PHE A 15 16.16 -4.97 -7.07
C PHE A 15 16.79 -5.17 -8.45
N GLU A 16 16.32 -6.14 -9.22
CA GLU A 16 16.83 -6.42 -10.57
C GLU A 16 16.72 -5.21 -11.51
N HIS A 17 15.78 -4.31 -11.25
CA HIS A 17 15.57 -3.11 -12.08
C HIS A 17 16.62 -2.02 -11.83
N ILE A 18 17.19 -1.94 -10.62
CA ILE A 18 18.18 -0.91 -10.30
C ILE A 18 19.59 -1.30 -10.75
N HIS A 19 19.90 -2.59 -10.91
CA HIS A 19 21.24 -3.07 -11.27
C HIS A 19 21.73 -2.66 -12.67
N LYS A 20 20.81 -2.29 -13.56
CA LYS A 20 21.12 -1.89 -14.95
C LYS A 20 21.22 -0.38 -15.14
N ARG A 21 21.09 0.41 -14.07
CA ARG A 21 21.02 1.87 -14.13
C ARG A 21 22.40 2.49 -14.03
N GLU A 22 22.61 3.54 -14.82
CA GLU A 22 23.89 4.25 -14.85
C GLU A 22 24.14 4.99 -13.54
N LYS A 23 25.42 5.19 -13.21
CA LYS A 23 25.81 5.83 -11.94
C LYS A 23 25.16 7.20 -11.75
N ASP A 24 25.07 8.00 -12.80
CA ASP A 24 24.54 9.36 -12.72
C ASP A 24 23.03 9.36 -12.41
N GLU A 25 22.26 8.44 -13.00
CA GLU A 25 20.83 8.23 -12.67
C GLU A 25 20.66 7.84 -11.18
N LEU A 26 21.55 7.00 -10.66
CA LEU A 26 21.52 6.60 -9.25
C LEU A 26 21.82 7.76 -8.29
N LEU A 27 22.76 8.64 -8.66
CA LEU A 27 23.11 9.82 -7.86
C LEU A 27 21.96 10.84 -7.83
N GLU A 28 21.33 11.09 -8.98
CA GLU A 28 20.16 11.96 -9.08
C GLU A 28 18.97 11.40 -8.30
N GLY A 29 18.69 10.09 -8.46
CA GLY A 29 17.65 9.40 -7.71
C GLY A 29 17.90 9.42 -6.20
N TRP A 30 19.16 9.28 -5.76
CA TRP A 30 19.52 9.38 -4.35
C TRP A 30 19.30 10.79 -3.79
N ALA A 31 19.70 11.82 -4.53
CA ALA A 31 19.46 13.21 -4.14
C ALA A 31 17.96 13.52 -4.03
N LYS A 32 17.14 12.97 -4.93
CA LYS A 32 15.68 13.08 -4.89
C LYS A 32 15.08 12.31 -3.71
N LEU A 33 15.56 11.08 -3.44
CA LEU A 33 15.12 10.29 -2.29
C LEU A 33 15.37 11.00 -0.96
N ILE A 34 16.53 11.63 -0.77
CA ILE A 34 16.82 12.39 0.44
C ILE A 34 15.76 13.47 0.68
N LYS A 35 15.43 14.27 -0.34
CA LYS A 35 14.40 15.31 -0.24
C LYS A 35 13.02 14.75 0.11
N ILE A 36 12.67 13.59 -0.45
CA ILE A 36 11.41 12.90 -0.13
C ILE A 36 11.40 12.45 1.34
N LEU A 37 12.51 11.91 1.84
CA LEU A 37 12.62 11.48 3.22
C LEU A 37 12.56 12.66 4.19
N ASP A 38 13.23 13.78 3.88
CA ASP A 38 13.15 15.02 4.66
C ASP A 38 11.71 15.54 4.74
N TYR A 39 10.99 15.50 3.62
CA TYR A 39 9.58 15.86 3.57
C TYR A 39 8.71 14.92 4.43
N LEU A 40 8.88 13.60 4.30
CA LEU A 40 8.13 12.63 5.10
C LEU A 40 8.41 12.76 6.60
N VAL A 41 9.66 12.99 7.00
CA VAL A 41 10.04 13.23 8.41
C VAL A 41 9.42 14.53 8.95
N SER A 42 9.11 15.49 8.08
CA SER A 42 8.41 16.72 8.47
C SER A 42 6.88 16.54 8.56
N VAL A 43 6.30 15.71 7.69
CA VAL A 43 4.85 15.52 7.56
C VAL A 43 4.30 14.45 8.48
N LEU A 44 4.93 13.27 8.54
CA LEU A 44 4.39 12.11 9.25
C LEU A 44 4.25 12.32 10.78
N PRO A 45 5.16 13.01 11.49
CA PRO A 45 4.98 13.24 12.92
C PRO A 45 3.73 14.07 13.24
N THR A 46 3.43 15.07 12.41
CA THR A 46 2.34 16.02 12.66
C THR A 46 1.00 15.54 12.09
N ARG A 47 1.01 14.79 10.99
CA ARG A 47 -0.19 14.33 10.30
C ARG A 47 -0.56 12.89 10.61
N ALA A 48 0.40 12.05 10.98
CA ALA A 48 0.23 10.61 11.19
C ALA A 48 0.82 10.10 12.52
N PHE A 49 1.32 10.97 13.41
CA PHE A 49 1.88 10.58 14.72
C PHE A 49 2.93 9.44 14.65
N ILE A 50 3.63 9.35 13.51
CA ILE A 50 4.75 8.45 13.27
C ILE A 50 6.01 9.32 13.34
N HIS A 51 6.77 9.16 14.41
CA HIS A 51 7.96 9.98 14.72
C HIS A 51 9.26 9.24 14.39
N SER A 52 9.24 7.91 14.43
CA SER A 52 10.40 7.10 14.06
C SER A 52 9.98 5.76 13.48
N THR A 53 10.97 4.98 13.03
CA THR A 53 10.74 3.60 12.59
C THR A 53 10.30 2.66 13.70
N ASP A 54 10.42 3.06 14.97
CA ASP A 54 9.97 2.26 16.12
C ASP A 54 8.43 2.26 16.23
N ASP A 55 7.78 3.29 15.70
CA ASP A 55 6.32 3.41 15.64
C ASP A 55 5.69 2.46 14.61
N VAL A 56 6.49 1.78 13.77
CA VAL A 56 6.00 0.88 12.71
C VAL A 56 6.56 -0.54 12.84
N ASN A 57 5.84 -1.53 12.30
CA ASN A 57 6.29 -2.92 12.26
C ASN A 57 7.15 -3.24 11.02
N THR A 58 7.12 -2.41 9.99
CA THR A 58 7.95 -2.57 8.79
C THR A 58 8.15 -1.23 8.09
N THR A 59 9.37 -0.98 7.60
CA THR A 59 9.68 0.20 6.79
C THR A 59 9.28 0.04 5.32
N ASN A 60 8.92 -1.17 4.88
CA ASN A 60 8.48 -1.41 3.50
C ASN A 60 7.17 -0.68 3.18
N ALA A 61 6.33 -0.40 4.19
CA ALA A 61 5.10 0.35 4.01
C ALA A 61 5.31 1.80 3.56
N PHE A 62 6.51 2.36 3.74
CA PHE A 62 6.85 3.69 3.23
C PHE A 62 7.26 3.70 1.75
N VAL A 63 7.59 2.55 1.15
CA VAL A 63 8.09 2.50 -0.24
C VAL A 63 7.03 3.02 -1.23
N PRO A 64 5.73 2.67 -1.12
CA PRO A 64 4.70 3.25 -1.99
C PRO A 64 4.50 4.75 -1.79
N LEU A 65 4.58 5.28 -0.56
CA LEU A 65 4.55 6.73 -0.32
C LEU A 65 5.73 7.42 -1.01
N VAL A 66 6.94 6.85 -0.90
CA VAL A 66 8.13 7.37 -1.56
C VAL A 66 7.97 7.36 -3.08
N ALA A 67 7.46 6.27 -3.66
CA ALA A 67 7.20 6.16 -5.09
C ALA A 67 6.19 7.21 -5.57
N TYR A 68 5.08 7.38 -4.83
CA TYR A 68 4.07 8.39 -5.12
C TYR A 68 4.68 9.80 -5.11
N LEU A 69 5.44 10.15 -4.08
CA LEU A 69 6.08 11.46 -3.97
C LEU A 69 7.13 11.67 -5.06
N ALA A 70 7.85 10.62 -5.47
CA ALA A 70 8.83 10.71 -6.54
C ALA A 70 8.21 11.15 -7.86
N ILE A 71 6.99 10.73 -8.16
CA ILE A 71 6.30 11.07 -9.42
C ILE A 71 5.31 12.25 -9.29
N ASN A 72 5.18 12.83 -8.09
CA ASN A 72 4.30 13.97 -7.79
C ASN A 72 5.08 15.13 -7.15
N ASN A 73 6.23 15.50 -7.73
CA ASN A 73 7.01 16.67 -7.31
C ASN A 73 7.40 16.70 -5.82
N ILE A 74 7.58 15.54 -5.19
CA ILE A 74 8.05 15.36 -3.80
C ILE A 74 7.01 15.76 -2.73
N HIS A 75 5.80 16.18 -3.12
CA HIS A 75 4.78 16.64 -2.20
C HIS A 75 3.46 15.92 -2.44
N PHE A 76 2.64 15.78 -1.40
CA PHE A 76 1.22 15.46 -1.59
C PHE A 76 0.52 16.66 -2.24
N SER A 77 -0.44 16.39 -3.12
CA SER A 77 -1.18 17.43 -3.86
C SER A 77 -1.95 18.37 -2.94
N ASP A 78 -2.52 17.82 -1.87
CA ASP A 78 -3.46 18.50 -0.97
C ASP A 78 -3.62 17.71 0.35
N GLU A 79 -4.42 18.26 1.26
CA GLU A 79 -4.71 17.64 2.55
C GLU A 79 -5.46 16.29 2.41
N ALA A 80 -6.33 16.16 1.43
CA ALA A 80 -7.08 14.91 1.21
C ALA A 80 -6.12 13.79 0.82
N SER A 81 -5.17 14.04 -0.09
CA SER A 81 -4.13 13.08 -0.48
C SER A 81 -3.27 12.64 0.72
N ILE A 82 -2.92 13.55 1.64
CA ILE A 82 -2.21 13.19 2.88
C ILE A 82 -3.06 12.25 3.75
N LYS A 83 -4.34 12.55 3.95
CA LYS A 83 -5.23 11.74 4.79
C LYS A 83 -5.46 10.35 4.18
N GLN A 84 -5.68 10.29 2.86
CA GLN A 84 -5.85 9.05 2.10
C GLN A 84 -4.59 8.17 2.14
N ALA A 85 -3.41 8.77 1.97
CA ALA A 85 -2.13 8.09 2.13
C ALA A 85 -1.91 7.57 3.56
N THR A 86 -2.29 8.37 4.56
CA THR A 86 -2.19 8.02 5.98
C THR A 86 -3.09 6.85 6.33
N HIS A 87 -4.34 6.86 5.85
CA HIS A 87 -5.26 5.73 6.00
C HIS A 87 -4.68 4.46 5.39
N TRP A 88 -4.22 4.52 4.13
CA TRP A 88 -3.61 3.38 3.47
C TRP A 88 -2.38 2.86 4.23
N LEU A 89 -1.52 3.76 4.71
CA LEU A 89 -0.33 3.41 5.49
C LEU A 89 -0.70 2.64 6.76
N TYR A 90 -1.68 3.13 7.53
CA TYR A 90 -2.13 2.42 8.73
C TYR A 90 -2.75 1.07 8.40
N ALA A 91 -3.59 0.98 7.35
CA ALA A 91 -4.15 -0.29 6.91
C ALA A 91 -3.04 -1.29 6.52
N ALA A 92 -2.02 -0.85 5.78
CA ALA A 92 -0.90 -1.69 5.37
C ALA A 92 -0.06 -2.18 6.57
N LEU A 93 0.14 -1.33 7.58
CA LEU A 93 0.86 -1.66 8.80
C LEU A 93 0.06 -2.63 9.70
N MET A 94 -1.21 -2.31 9.99
CA MET A 94 -2.11 -3.10 10.83
C MET A 94 -2.28 -4.53 10.30
N TRP A 95 -2.44 -4.66 8.98
CA TRP A 95 -2.70 -5.94 8.31
C TRP A 95 -1.44 -6.58 7.73
N SER A 96 -0.25 -6.11 8.11
CA SER A 96 1.01 -6.77 7.79
C SER A 96 1.19 -7.01 6.28
N ARG A 97 0.79 -6.01 5.46
CA ARG A 97 0.76 -6.10 3.99
C ARG A 97 2.09 -6.61 3.41
N TYR A 98 3.22 -6.24 4.00
CA TYR A 98 4.56 -6.56 3.49
C TYR A 98 5.32 -7.63 4.27
N THR A 99 4.66 -8.42 5.13
CA THR A 99 5.34 -9.47 5.91
C THR A 99 5.57 -10.76 5.11
N ALA A 100 4.79 -11.00 4.05
CA ALA A 100 4.97 -12.11 3.11
C ALA A 100 4.83 -11.59 1.66
N GLN A 101 5.44 -12.28 0.69
CA GLN A 101 5.40 -11.90 -0.75
C GLN A 101 5.72 -10.41 -0.97
N THR A 102 6.65 -9.86 -0.18
CA THR A 102 6.91 -8.42 -0.12
C THR A 102 7.22 -7.84 -1.49
N ASP A 103 8.05 -8.55 -2.26
CA ASP A 103 8.49 -8.13 -3.58
C ASP A 103 7.33 -8.05 -4.57
N GLN A 104 6.51 -9.11 -4.67
CA GLN A 104 5.33 -9.13 -5.55
C GLN A 104 4.31 -8.04 -5.19
N ARG A 105 4.06 -7.84 -3.89
CA ARG A 105 3.08 -6.85 -3.41
C ARG A 105 3.54 -5.41 -3.65
N LEU A 106 4.79 -5.11 -3.30
CA LEU A 106 5.35 -3.79 -3.60
C LEU A 106 5.36 -3.52 -5.10
N GLU A 107 5.65 -4.53 -5.90
CA GLU A 107 5.64 -4.38 -7.37
C GLU A 107 4.25 -4.03 -7.91
N ARG A 108 3.20 -4.72 -7.43
CA ARG A 108 1.81 -4.40 -7.79
C ARG A 108 1.42 -3.00 -7.31
N ASP A 109 1.78 -2.62 -6.09
CA ASP A 109 1.42 -1.31 -5.54
C ASP A 109 2.10 -0.16 -6.27
N LEU A 110 3.38 -0.34 -6.65
CA LEU A 110 4.09 0.67 -7.43
C LEU A 110 3.53 0.78 -8.86
N SER A 111 3.08 -0.32 -9.46
CA SER A 111 2.34 -0.30 -10.73
C SER A 111 1.10 0.60 -10.65
N LEU A 112 0.27 0.39 -9.62
CA LEU A 112 -0.94 1.18 -9.42
C LEU A 112 -0.63 2.67 -9.18
N ILE A 113 0.46 2.98 -8.46
CA ILE A 113 0.91 4.35 -8.25
C ILE A 113 1.29 5.06 -9.57
N VAL A 114 1.93 4.34 -10.49
CA VAL A 114 2.29 4.89 -11.80
C VAL A 114 1.03 5.15 -12.63
N GLN A 115 0.06 4.22 -12.62
CA GLN A 115 -1.15 4.28 -13.45
C GLN A 115 -2.15 5.35 -12.98
N HIS A 116 -2.26 5.58 -11.67
CA HIS A 116 -3.28 6.47 -11.10
C HIS A 116 -2.67 7.76 -10.55
N ALA A 117 -3.36 8.88 -10.78
CA ALA A 117 -2.99 10.17 -10.17
C ALA A 117 -3.32 10.18 -8.67
N SER A 118 -4.42 9.53 -8.29
CA SER A 118 -4.84 9.30 -6.90
C SER A 118 -4.96 7.79 -6.66
N PRO A 119 -3.90 7.12 -6.16
CA PRO A 119 -3.83 5.67 -6.12
C PRO A 119 -4.37 5.06 -4.81
N TRP A 120 -4.79 5.87 -3.83
CA TRP A 120 -4.98 5.35 -2.47
C TRP A 120 -6.16 4.40 -2.38
N THR A 121 -7.24 4.65 -3.13
CA THR A 121 -8.41 3.76 -3.20
C THR A 121 -8.04 2.40 -3.77
N VAL A 122 -7.41 2.35 -4.94
CA VAL A 122 -6.99 1.08 -5.55
C VAL A 122 -5.98 0.34 -4.68
N LEU A 123 -5.08 1.06 -4.01
CA LEU A 123 -4.12 0.47 -3.07
C LEU A 123 -4.81 -0.09 -1.81
N ARG A 124 -5.92 0.49 -1.34
CA ARG A 124 -6.75 -0.05 -0.25
C ARG A 124 -7.50 -1.30 -0.70
N GLU A 125 -8.03 -1.31 -1.92
CA GLU A 125 -8.70 -2.48 -2.50
C GLU A 125 -7.73 -3.69 -2.52
N GLN A 126 -6.45 -3.48 -2.85
CA GLN A 126 -5.46 -4.56 -2.75
C GLN A 126 -5.27 -5.13 -1.33
N ILE A 127 -5.59 -4.37 -0.27
CA ILE A 127 -5.58 -4.89 1.11
C ILE A 127 -6.87 -5.64 1.39
N VAL A 128 -8.00 -5.14 0.90
CA VAL A 128 -9.31 -5.80 1.02
C VAL A 128 -9.30 -7.12 0.28
N ASP A 129 -8.77 -7.22 -0.94
CA ASP A 129 -8.67 -8.46 -1.69
C ASP A 129 -7.83 -9.51 -0.92
N GLN A 130 -6.78 -9.07 -0.25
CA GLN A 130 -5.91 -9.94 0.53
C GLN A 130 -6.54 -10.40 1.86
N ARG A 131 -7.28 -9.53 2.55
CA ARG A 131 -7.72 -9.74 3.95
C ARG A 131 -9.23 -9.90 4.12
N GLY A 132 -10.01 -9.55 3.11
CA GLY A 132 -11.47 -9.42 3.11
C GLY A 132 -12.00 -8.12 3.72
N ARG A 133 -11.21 -7.38 4.50
CA ARG A 133 -11.61 -6.11 5.16
C ARG A 133 -10.41 -5.31 5.66
N ILE A 134 -10.65 -4.01 5.87
CA ILE A 134 -9.73 -3.11 6.62
C ILE A 134 -10.22 -2.88 8.06
N GLU A 135 -11.54 -2.81 8.27
CA GLU A 135 -12.18 -2.65 9.59
C GLU A 135 -11.53 -3.56 10.63
N VAL A 136 -11.21 -3.06 11.82
CA VAL A 136 -10.70 -3.84 12.96
C VAL A 136 -11.88 -4.34 13.81
N LYS A 137 -11.88 -5.61 14.19
CA LYS A 137 -12.87 -6.20 15.10
C LYS A 137 -12.22 -6.52 16.44
N ALA A 138 -13.01 -6.56 17.52
CA ALA A 138 -12.52 -6.94 18.84
C ALA A 138 -11.77 -8.30 18.81
N ALA A 139 -12.28 -9.27 18.07
CA ALA A 139 -11.64 -10.59 17.88
C ALA A 139 -10.23 -10.53 17.26
N ASP A 140 -9.86 -9.46 16.54
CA ASP A 140 -8.49 -9.31 16.02
C ASP A 140 -7.47 -8.96 17.11
N LEU A 141 -7.93 -8.43 18.24
CA LEU A 141 -7.10 -8.07 19.41
C LEU A 141 -6.99 -9.21 20.43
N GLU A 142 -7.89 -10.18 20.40
CA GLU A 142 -7.98 -11.27 21.37
C GLU A 142 -6.67 -12.07 21.45
N GLY A 143 -6.08 -12.14 22.66
CA GLY A 143 -4.82 -12.83 22.92
C GLY A 143 -3.61 -12.28 22.17
N ARG A 144 -3.70 -11.08 21.57
CA ARG A 144 -2.58 -10.42 20.87
C ARG A 144 -1.80 -9.56 21.83
N GLY A 145 -0.48 -9.76 21.89
CA GLY A 145 0.44 -8.96 22.71
C GLY A 145 1.14 -7.84 21.94
N THR A 146 2.18 -7.29 22.56
CA THR A 146 2.91 -6.09 22.08
C THR A 146 3.64 -6.27 20.74
N SER A 147 3.92 -7.50 20.32
CA SER A 147 4.54 -7.79 19.02
C SER A 147 3.56 -7.63 17.85
N HIS A 148 2.25 -7.67 18.11
CA HIS A 148 1.23 -7.59 17.08
C HIS A 148 1.11 -6.15 16.52
N PRO A 149 0.87 -5.95 15.21
CA PRO A 149 0.81 -4.61 14.63
C PRO A 149 -0.23 -3.68 15.27
N LEU A 150 -1.37 -4.23 15.70
CA LEU A 150 -2.42 -3.45 16.39
C LEU A 150 -1.95 -2.82 17.72
N TYR A 151 -0.88 -3.32 18.35
CA TYR A 151 -0.29 -2.66 19.52
C TYR A 151 0.25 -1.27 19.17
N ARG A 152 0.97 -1.17 18.05
CA ARG A 152 1.51 0.11 17.55
C ARG A 152 0.38 1.04 17.12
N MET A 153 -0.66 0.51 16.46
CA MET A 153 -1.85 1.31 16.14
C MET A 153 -2.53 1.85 17.41
N THR A 154 -2.64 1.02 18.45
CA THR A 154 -3.20 1.47 19.75
C THR A 154 -2.36 2.61 20.34
N SER A 155 -1.02 2.54 20.21
CA SER A 155 -0.13 3.64 20.63
C SER A 155 -0.37 4.92 19.80
N VAL A 156 -0.50 4.81 18.48
CA VAL A 156 -0.85 5.96 17.63
C VAL A 156 -2.19 6.57 18.06
N MET A 157 -3.17 5.74 18.40
CA MET A 157 -4.48 6.20 18.87
C MET A 157 -4.41 6.95 20.20
N THR A 158 -3.59 6.50 21.16
CA THR A 158 -3.42 7.28 22.40
C THR A 158 -2.76 8.63 22.15
N LYS A 159 -1.78 8.70 21.23
CA LYS A 159 -1.15 9.98 20.83
C LYS A 159 -2.17 10.93 20.19
N THR A 160 -3.00 10.45 19.25
CA THR A 160 -4.02 11.27 18.56
C THR A 160 -5.10 11.82 19.52
N HIS A 161 -5.40 11.11 20.60
CA HIS A 161 -6.39 11.52 21.60
C HIS A 161 -5.80 12.42 22.70
N GLY A 162 -4.53 12.85 22.55
CA GLY A 162 -3.88 13.73 23.52
C GLY A 162 -3.66 13.08 24.88
N ALA A 163 -3.49 11.75 24.91
CA ALA A 163 -3.30 11.02 26.16
C ALA A 163 -2.10 11.56 26.95
N ILE A 164 -2.28 11.60 28.26
CA ILE A 164 -1.26 11.99 29.24
C ILE A 164 -0.91 10.79 30.12
N ASP A 165 0.28 10.83 30.69
CA ASP A 165 0.71 9.91 31.73
C ASP A 165 -0.18 10.06 32.97
N TRP A 166 -0.67 8.93 33.47
CA TRP A 166 -1.62 8.87 34.58
C TRP A 166 -1.07 9.35 35.94
N PHE A 167 0.25 9.48 36.10
CA PHE A 167 0.86 9.77 37.39
C PHE A 167 1.62 11.10 37.41
N ASN A 168 2.24 11.48 36.30
CA ASN A 168 2.96 12.76 36.21
C ASN A 168 2.31 13.79 35.25
N GLY A 169 1.27 13.40 34.50
CA GLY A 169 0.54 14.29 33.60
C GLY A 169 1.30 14.70 32.34
N ALA A 170 2.48 14.10 32.08
CA ALA A 170 3.25 14.40 30.88
C ALA A 170 2.50 13.93 29.62
N PRO A 171 2.51 14.71 28.51
CA PRO A 171 1.95 14.26 27.25
C PRO A 171 2.63 13.01 26.71
N LEU A 172 1.84 12.04 26.22
CA LEU A 172 2.35 10.81 25.61
C LEU A 172 2.56 10.93 24.08
N GLY A 173 2.03 12.01 23.48
CA GLY A 173 2.14 12.30 22.05
C GLY A 173 3.57 12.57 21.57
N THR A 174 4.33 13.32 22.37
CA THR A 174 5.72 13.72 22.07
C THR A 174 6.54 13.63 23.35
N THR A 175 7.52 12.74 23.36
CA THR A 175 8.33 12.46 24.55
C THR A 175 9.75 12.99 24.36
N HIS A 176 10.28 13.72 25.36
CA HIS A 176 11.64 14.25 25.34
C HIS A 176 12.50 13.65 26.45
N GLY A 177 13.63 13.05 26.07
CA GLY A 177 14.56 12.43 27.01
C GLY A 177 14.15 11.02 27.48
N LYS A 178 15.12 10.26 28.02
CA LYS A 178 14.94 8.84 28.37
C LYS A 178 13.85 8.59 29.42
N ALA A 179 13.71 9.48 30.41
CA ALA A 179 12.75 9.34 31.49
C ALA A 179 11.28 9.44 31.04
N TYR A 180 11.02 10.17 29.96
CA TYR A 180 9.67 10.38 29.43
C TYR A 180 9.36 9.50 28.22
N GLN A 181 10.25 8.58 27.84
CA GLN A 181 10.00 7.64 26.75
C GLN A 181 8.75 6.78 27.04
N LEU A 182 8.02 6.46 25.99
CA LEU A 182 6.79 5.67 26.07
C LEU A 182 7.10 4.23 26.48
N HIS A 183 6.45 3.77 27.55
CA HIS A 183 6.56 2.43 28.11
C HIS A 183 5.20 1.75 28.16
N SER A 184 5.22 0.42 28.03
CA SER A 184 4.03 -0.43 28.11
C SER A 184 3.82 -0.90 29.54
N HIS A 185 2.73 -0.45 30.17
CA HIS A 185 2.34 -0.84 31.51
C HIS A 185 1.20 -1.86 31.46
N HIS A 186 1.27 -2.93 32.26
CA HIS A 186 0.14 -3.84 32.42
C HIS A 186 -0.88 -3.21 33.37
N ILE A 187 -2.09 -2.97 32.90
CA ILE A 187 -3.16 -2.34 33.69
C ILE A 187 -3.46 -3.21 34.91
N PHE A 188 -3.77 -4.49 34.67
CA PHE A 188 -3.82 -5.52 35.71
C PHE A 188 -2.43 -6.14 35.85
N PRO A 189 -1.76 -6.00 37.01
CA PRO A 189 -0.41 -6.52 37.19
C PRO A 189 -0.33 -8.03 36.97
N THR A 190 0.67 -8.48 36.21
CA THR A 190 0.85 -9.90 35.88
C THR A 190 1.01 -10.77 37.13
N SER A 191 1.71 -10.27 38.15
CA SER A 191 1.91 -10.93 39.44
C SER A 191 0.61 -11.18 40.20
N VAL A 192 -0.37 -10.28 40.06
CA VAL A 192 -1.70 -10.43 40.66
C VAL A 192 -2.50 -11.45 39.87
N LEU A 193 -2.50 -11.35 38.53
CA LEU A 193 -3.24 -12.29 37.68
C LEU A 193 -2.76 -13.73 37.86
N TYR A 194 -1.45 -13.97 37.93
CA TYR A 194 -0.92 -15.32 38.15
C TYR A 194 -1.18 -15.89 39.56
N LYS A 195 -1.47 -15.03 40.54
CA LYS A 195 -1.96 -15.47 41.86
C LYS A 195 -3.47 -15.75 41.88
N ASN A 196 -4.20 -15.28 40.87
CA ASN A 196 -5.66 -15.29 40.82
C ASN A 196 -6.17 -16.08 39.60
N GLY A 197 -5.73 -17.34 39.47
CA GLY A 197 -6.31 -18.31 38.53
C GLY A 197 -5.66 -18.39 37.15
N PHE A 198 -4.76 -17.47 36.79
CA PHE A 198 -3.94 -17.61 35.58
C PHE A 198 -2.65 -18.37 35.88
N ASP A 199 -2.23 -19.21 34.94
CA ASP A 199 -1.06 -20.09 35.07
C ASP A 199 0.05 -19.56 34.15
N PRO A 200 1.21 -19.16 34.69
CA PRO A 200 2.32 -18.65 33.87
C PRO A 200 2.92 -19.70 32.93
N ASP A 201 2.78 -21.00 33.22
CA ASP A 201 3.28 -22.07 32.36
C ASP A 201 2.29 -22.38 31.22
N ASN A 202 1.01 -22.05 31.41
CA ASN A 202 -0.02 -22.19 30.39
C ASN A 202 0.10 -21.10 29.31
N HIS A 203 0.32 -21.53 28.08
CA HIS A 203 0.48 -20.63 26.92
C HIS A 203 -0.77 -19.77 26.63
N LEU A 204 -1.98 -20.29 26.81
CA LEU A 204 -3.22 -19.51 26.60
C LEU A 204 -3.37 -18.44 27.68
N HIS A 205 -3.09 -18.79 28.95
CA HIS A 205 -3.12 -17.83 30.04
C HIS A 205 -2.09 -16.71 29.85
N ARG A 206 -0.87 -17.04 29.43
CA ARG A 206 0.14 -16.02 29.08
C ARG A 206 -0.30 -15.08 27.97
N LYS A 207 -1.02 -15.57 26.96
CA LYS A 207 -1.55 -14.72 25.87
C LYS A 207 -2.58 -13.72 26.39
N VAL A 208 -3.52 -14.19 27.21
CA VAL A 208 -4.57 -13.36 27.82
C VAL A 208 -3.96 -12.30 28.75
N VAL A 209 -3.04 -12.71 29.64
CA VAL A 209 -2.36 -11.81 30.59
C VAL A 209 -1.57 -10.69 29.90
N ASN A 210 -0.93 -11.00 28.76
CA ASN A 210 -0.07 -10.07 28.03
C ASN A 210 -0.78 -9.34 26.87
N GLU A 211 -2.11 -9.45 26.80
CA GLU A 211 -2.90 -8.89 25.72
C GLU A 211 -2.76 -7.36 25.63
N ILE A 212 -2.88 -6.80 24.43
CA ILE A 212 -2.95 -5.35 24.16
C ILE A 212 -4.03 -4.69 25.02
N ALA A 213 -5.19 -5.33 25.19
CA ALA A 213 -6.26 -4.83 26.04
C ALA A 213 -5.90 -4.80 27.54
N ASN A 214 -4.81 -5.44 27.98
CA ASN A 214 -4.25 -5.26 29.32
C ASN A 214 -3.08 -4.26 29.34
N ARG A 215 -2.83 -3.49 28.27
CA ARG A 215 -1.71 -2.53 28.21
C ARG A 215 -2.19 -1.08 28.21
N ALA A 216 -1.58 -0.26 29.05
CA ALA A 216 -1.63 1.20 28.96
C ALA A 216 -0.24 1.73 28.61
N PHE A 217 -0.19 2.95 28.11
CA PHE A 217 1.05 3.65 27.83
C PHE A 217 1.33 4.66 28.93
N LEU A 218 2.54 4.62 29.47
CA LEU A 218 3.04 5.54 30.49
C LEU A 218 4.44 5.99 30.11
N THR A 219 4.96 6.98 30.82
CA THR A 219 6.37 7.36 30.76
C THR A 219 7.24 6.35 31.51
N ALA A 220 8.51 6.22 31.13
CA ALA A 220 9.45 5.31 31.77
C ALA A 220 9.57 5.57 33.29
N ASP A 221 9.58 6.83 33.70
CA ASP A 221 9.61 7.26 35.11
C ASP A 221 8.41 6.73 35.93
N SER A 222 7.18 6.94 35.43
CA SER A 222 5.97 6.41 36.06
C SER A 222 5.94 4.88 36.05
N ASN A 223 6.40 4.24 34.98
CA ASN A 223 6.35 2.78 34.88
C ASN A 223 7.31 2.07 35.86
N ILE A 224 8.42 2.71 36.25
CA ILE A 224 9.37 2.16 37.24
C ILE A 224 8.81 2.27 38.66
N THR A 225 8.01 3.29 38.94
CA THR A 225 7.48 3.58 40.29
C THR A 225 6.23 2.79 40.65
N LEU A 226 5.61 2.10 39.68
CA LEU A 226 4.37 1.35 39.91
C LEU A 226 4.62 -0.03 40.53
N SER A 227 3.87 -0.30 41.61
CA SER A 227 3.83 -1.56 42.34
C SER A 227 2.79 -2.53 41.75
N ASN A 228 2.55 -3.65 42.41
CA ASN A 228 1.51 -4.63 42.08
C ASN A 228 0.09 -4.19 42.53
N GLU A 229 -0.19 -2.88 42.50
CA GLU A 229 -1.48 -2.33 42.92
C GLU A 229 -2.56 -2.64 41.88
N VAL A 230 -3.76 -3.00 42.35
CA VAL A 230 -4.86 -3.44 41.48
C VAL A 230 -5.64 -2.26 40.90
N PRO A 231 -6.19 -2.38 39.68
CA PRO A 231 -6.89 -1.29 39.00
C PRO A 231 -8.05 -0.67 39.78
N GLU A 232 -8.80 -1.48 40.52
CA GLU A 232 -9.91 -1.01 41.35
C GLU A 232 -9.48 0.02 42.41
N VAL A 233 -8.20 0.03 42.81
CA VAL A 233 -7.66 0.98 43.79
C VAL A 233 -7.05 2.21 43.11
N TYR A 234 -6.17 2.01 42.11
CA TYR A 234 -5.41 3.13 41.55
C TYR A 234 -6.13 3.88 40.42
N LEU A 235 -6.99 3.22 39.61
CA LEU A 235 -7.70 3.90 38.51
C LEU A 235 -8.63 5.03 39.00
N PRO A 236 -9.40 4.89 40.10
CA PRO A 236 -10.15 6.00 40.67
C PRO A 236 -9.27 7.22 41.02
N GLN A 237 -8.07 6.98 41.56
CA GLN A 237 -7.13 8.04 41.94
C GLN A 237 -6.55 8.74 40.71
N VAL A 238 -6.26 7.99 39.64
CA VAL A 238 -5.85 8.54 38.35
C VAL A 238 -6.92 9.45 37.79
N GLU A 239 -8.18 9.00 37.79
CA GLU A 239 -9.30 9.79 37.28
C GLU A 239 -9.60 11.03 38.13
N GLU A 240 -9.43 10.95 39.46
CA GLU A 240 -9.54 12.10 40.35
C GLU A 240 -8.43 13.13 40.08
N LYS A 241 -7.18 12.67 39.94
CA LYS A 241 -6.01 13.53 39.73
C LYS A 241 -5.96 14.14 38.34
N TYR A 242 -6.33 13.36 37.32
CA TYR A 242 -6.32 13.75 35.91
C TYR A 242 -7.63 13.30 35.24
N PRO A 243 -8.73 14.06 35.42
CA PRO A 243 -10.04 13.72 34.87
C PRO A 243 -10.02 13.49 33.36
N GLY A 244 -10.63 12.39 32.90
CA GLY A 244 -10.71 11.97 31.51
C GLY A 244 -9.48 11.24 30.96
N SER A 245 -8.38 11.16 31.72
CA SER A 245 -7.14 10.54 31.25
C SER A 245 -7.26 9.03 31.01
N LEU A 246 -8.17 8.35 31.73
CA LEU A 246 -8.48 6.95 31.49
C LEU A 246 -9.20 6.75 30.14
N ALA A 247 -10.15 7.62 29.83
CA ALA A 247 -10.90 7.55 28.57
C ALA A 247 -10.00 7.80 27.34
N MET A 248 -8.96 8.64 27.46
CA MET A 248 -7.97 8.90 26.40
C MET A 248 -7.14 7.65 26.04
N GLN A 249 -7.07 6.65 26.92
CA GLN A 249 -6.44 5.35 26.69
C GLN A 249 -7.45 4.19 26.58
N PHE A 250 -8.71 4.52 26.31
CA PHE A 250 -9.81 3.60 26.04
C PHE A 250 -10.07 2.62 27.19
N ILE A 251 -9.96 3.09 28.43
CA ILE A 251 -10.31 2.32 29.62
C ILE A 251 -11.84 2.28 29.76
N PRO A 252 -12.47 1.11 29.92
CA PRO A 252 -13.88 1.02 30.28
C PRO A 252 -14.14 1.76 31.59
N MET A 253 -15.09 2.69 31.61
CA MET A 253 -15.33 3.57 32.76
C MET A 253 -16.30 2.99 33.80
N ASP A 254 -16.75 1.75 33.63
CA ASP A 254 -17.52 1.01 34.64
C ASP A 254 -16.56 0.46 35.71
N PRO A 255 -16.60 0.96 36.96
CA PRO A 255 -15.68 0.53 38.01
C PRO A 255 -15.77 -0.95 38.37
N ASP A 256 -16.91 -1.61 38.10
CA ASP A 256 -17.02 -3.05 38.36
C ASP A 256 -16.11 -3.87 37.43
N LEU A 257 -15.75 -3.33 36.25
CA LEU A 257 -14.78 -3.96 35.35
C LEU A 257 -13.33 -3.80 35.84
N TRP A 258 -13.04 -3.00 36.87
CA TRP A 258 -11.68 -2.80 37.37
C TRP A 258 -11.25 -3.86 38.39
N ARG A 259 -12.17 -4.73 38.81
CA ARG A 259 -11.92 -5.81 39.76
C ARG A 259 -11.24 -6.99 39.09
N VAL A 260 -10.35 -7.67 39.81
CA VAL A 260 -9.54 -8.79 39.27
C VAL A 260 -10.44 -9.95 38.80
N GLU A 261 -11.56 -10.20 39.48
CA GLU A 261 -12.52 -11.25 39.13
C GLU A 261 -13.25 -10.97 37.82
N ARG A 262 -13.29 -9.71 37.38
CA ARG A 262 -13.94 -9.26 36.14
C ARG A 262 -12.93 -9.02 35.01
N TYR A 263 -11.69 -9.49 35.17
CA TYR A 263 -10.61 -9.25 34.22
C TYR A 263 -10.93 -9.66 32.78
N THR A 264 -11.57 -10.82 32.56
CA THR A 264 -11.96 -11.26 31.21
C THR A 264 -13.00 -10.34 30.56
N ASP A 265 -13.95 -9.84 31.35
CA ASP A 265 -14.96 -8.88 30.89
C ASP A 265 -14.32 -7.51 30.59
N PHE A 266 -13.37 -7.08 31.42
CA PHE A 266 -12.58 -5.87 31.17
C PHE A 266 -11.86 -5.95 29.82
N LEU A 267 -11.17 -7.08 29.55
CA LEU A 267 -10.49 -7.27 28.28
C LEU A 267 -11.47 -7.19 27.11
N GLN A 268 -12.64 -7.84 27.22
CA GLN A 268 -13.66 -7.80 26.17
C GLN A 268 -14.13 -6.38 25.89
N ALA A 269 -14.57 -5.65 26.93
CA ALA A 269 -15.04 -4.28 26.79
C ALA A 269 -13.94 -3.36 26.21
N ARG A 270 -12.70 -3.53 26.66
CA ARG A 270 -11.58 -2.72 26.17
C ARG A 270 -11.20 -3.04 24.72
N ARG A 271 -11.26 -4.30 24.29
CA ARG A 271 -11.07 -4.67 22.88
C ARG A 271 -12.10 -4.00 21.98
N GLU A 272 -13.37 -4.01 22.37
CA GLU A 272 -14.45 -3.36 21.63
C GLU A 272 -14.22 -1.85 21.53
N MET A 273 -13.82 -1.19 22.62
CA MET A 273 -13.50 0.23 22.62
C MET A 273 -12.31 0.58 21.71
N ILE A 274 -11.21 -0.19 21.80
CA ILE A 274 -10.02 0.03 20.95
C ILE A 274 -10.37 -0.16 19.47
N ALA A 275 -11.03 -1.28 19.13
CA ALA A 275 -11.40 -1.57 17.74
C ALA A 275 -12.32 -0.47 17.17
N ARG A 276 -13.35 -0.06 17.92
CA ARG A 276 -14.25 1.02 17.53
C ARG A 276 -13.49 2.33 17.31
N LYS A 277 -12.59 2.72 18.22
CA LYS A 277 -11.84 3.97 18.12
C LYS A 277 -10.85 3.99 16.97
N ILE A 278 -10.23 2.85 16.66
CA ILE A 278 -9.41 2.70 15.45
C ILE A 278 -10.28 2.92 14.21
N ASN A 279 -11.44 2.26 14.12
CA ASN A 279 -12.31 2.39 12.94
C ASN A 279 -12.87 3.81 12.78
N GLU A 280 -13.38 4.42 13.86
CA GLU A 280 -13.85 5.83 13.83
C GLU A 280 -12.76 6.78 13.29
N TYR A 281 -11.51 6.58 13.70
CA TYR A 281 -10.39 7.38 13.23
C TYR A 281 -10.02 7.08 11.77
N MET A 282 -9.98 5.81 11.37
CA MET A 282 -9.72 5.41 9.98
C MET A 282 -10.81 5.98 9.05
N ASP A 283 -12.09 5.86 9.41
CA ASP A 283 -13.20 6.41 8.62
C ASP A 283 -13.08 7.94 8.47
N ALA A 284 -12.67 8.64 9.54
CA ALA A 284 -12.47 10.09 9.51
C ALA A 284 -11.34 10.53 8.54
N LEU A 285 -10.32 9.70 8.31
CA LEU A 285 -9.25 9.99 7.33
C LEU A 285 -9.75 9.96 5.88
N ILE A 286 -10.84 9.24 5.61
CA ILE A 286 -11.38 9.05 4.25
C ILE A 286 -12.81 9.59 4.11
N ALA A 287 -13.24 10.43 5.05
CA ALA A 287 -14.58 11.03 5.04
C ALA A 287 -14.85 11.87 3.78
N GLU A 288 -13.80 12.51 3.24
CA GLU A 288 -13.83 13.11 1.92
C GLU A 288 -13.46 12.04 0.88
N PRO A 289 -14.38 11.69 -0.04
CA PRO A 289 -14.12 10.65 -1.02
C PRO A 289 -12.98 11.06 -1.94
N GLU A 290 -12.05 10.13 -2.17
CA GLU A 290 -11.01 10.28 -3.15
C GLU A 290 -11.61 10.17 -4.55
N VAL A 291 -11.41 11.18 -5.39
CA VAL A 291 -11.79 11.08 -6.79
C VAL A 291 -10.69 10.32 -7.52
N MET A 292 -10.99 9.09 -7.91
CA MET A 292 -10.08 8.26 -8.68
C MET A 292 -9.96 8.81 -10.11
N HIS A 293 -8.75 9.23 -10.46
CA HIS A 293 -8.41 9.62 -11.82
C HIS A 293 -7.21 8.79 -12.29
N GLU A 294 -7.34 8.21 -13.49
CA GLU A 294 -6.21 7.71 -14.25
C GLU A 294 -5.25 8.85 -14.56
N ARG A 295 -3.95 8.56 -14.58
CA ARG A 295 -2.94 9.55 -14.92
C ARG A 295 -3.06 9.92 -16.40
N SER A 296 -2.96 11.20 -16.74
CA SER A 296 -3.03 11.63 -18.14
C SER A 296 -1.94 10.96 -19.00
N ILE A 297 -2.21 10.76 -20.30
CA ILE A 297 -1.21 10.22 -21.25
C ILE A 297 0.01 11.14 -21.29
N SER A 298 -0.19 12.47 -21.27
CA SER A 298 0.91 13.44 -21.23
C SER A 298 1.84 13.22 -20.03
N ASP A 299 1.28 12.94 -18.85
CA ASP A 299 2.09 12.70 -17.66
C ASP A 299 2.76 11.33 -17.67
N LEU A 300 2.11 10.31 -18.23
CA LEU A 300 2.75 9.01 -18.45
C LEU A 300 3.94 9.12 -19.41
N ILE A 301 3.82 9.89 -20.51
CA ILE A 301 4.94 10.14 -21.44
C ILE A 301 6.15 10.72 -20.70
N LYS A 302 5.94 11.68 -19.79
CA LYS A 302 7.01 12.28 -18.97
C LYS A 302 7.67 11.29 -18.01
N LEU A 303 6.97 10.22 -17.61
CA LEU A 303 7.56 9.16 -16.77
C LEU A 303 8.52 8.26 -17.57
N GLY A 304 8.40 8.24 -18.90
CA GLY A 304 9.22 7.44 -19.81
C GLY A 304 8.88 5.95 -19.80
N GLU A 305 9.45 5.20 -20.76
CA GLU A 305 9.25 3.76 -20.80
C GLU A 305 9.80 3.06 -19.55
N GLY A 306 9.09 2.03 -19.13
CA GLY A 306 9.42 1.23 -17.98
C GLY A 306 8.81 -0.15 -18.09
N ILE A 307 8.91 -0.90 -17.01
CA ILE A 307 8.40 -2.28 -16.99
C ILE A 307 6.86 -2.35 -16.92
N THR A 308 6.19 -1.30 -16.42
CA THR A 308 4.73 -1.10 -16.43
C THR A 308 4.24 -0.18 -17.53
N LEU A 309 5.12 0.51 -18.26
CA LEU A 309 4.73 1.53 -19.23
C LEU A 309 5.52 1.31 -20.51
N GLU A 310 4.84 1.02 -21.62
CA GLU A 310 5.47 0.76 -22.91
C GLU A 310 4.93 1.74 -23.95
N PHE A 311 5.82 2.29 -24.79
CA PHE A 311 5.44 3.13 -25.92
C PHE A 311 5.52 2.33 -27.22
N LYS A 312 4.57 2.61 -28.12
CA LYS A 312 4.58 2.11 -29.49
C LYS A 312 4.18 3.24 -30.40
N SER A 313 4.98 3.48 -31.43
CA SER A 313 4.72 4.56 -32.39
C SER A 313 3.39 4.37 -33.12
N THR A 314 3.01 3.12 -33.42
CA THR A 314 1.77 2.77 -34.13
C THR A 314 1.27 1.39 -33.69
N LEU A 315 -0.02 1.10 -33.96
CA LEU A 315 -0.59 -0.23 -33.73
C LEU A 315 -0.15 -1.21 -34.81
N GLN A 316 -0.22 -0.82 -36.09
CA GLN A 316 0.02 -1.71 -37.21
C GLN A 316 0.48 -1.00 -38.50
N TRP A 317 0.83 0.28 -38.44
CA TRP A 317 1.31 1.04 -39.60
C TRP A 317 2.83 1.25 -39.56
N ASP A 318 3.56 0.68 -40.51
CA ASP A 318 4.99 0.91 -40.61
C ASP A 318 5.27 2.29 -41.23
N VAL A 319 5.85 3.19 -40.44
CA VAL A 319 6.13 4.56 -40.86
C VAL A 319 7.24 4.62 -41.91
N ILE A 320 8.19 3.68 -41.88
CA ILE A 320 9.35 3.64 -42.79
C ILE A 320 8.93 3.03 -44.13
N GLN A 321 8.20 1.91 -44.08
CA GLN A 321 7.76 1.18 -45.28
C GLN A 321 6.44 1.70 -45.86
N ASN A 322 5.74 2.56 -45.12
CA ASN A 322 4.46 3.16 -45.48
C ASN A 322 3.38 2.13 -45.86
N GLN A 323 3.29 1.05 -45.10
CA GLN A 323 2.35 -0.06 -45.33
C GLN A 323 1.89 -0.70 -44.01
N ILE A 324 0.85 -1.53 -44.08
CA ILE A 324 0.39 -2.32 -42.94
C ILE A 324 1.48 -3.34 -42.56
N ASN A 325 1.87 -3.36 -41.29
CA ASN A 325 2.86 -4.28 -40.75
C ASN A 325 2.28 -5.08 -39.58
N LYS A 326 2.02 -6.36 -39.85
CA LYS A 326 1.48 -7.31 -38.87
C LYS A 326 2.44 -7.57 -37.70
N ASN A 327 3.75 -7.32 -37.86
CA ASN A 327 4.72 -7.47 -36.76
C ASN A 327 4.56 -6.37 -35.72
N LEU A 328 4.17 -5.15 -36.10
CA LEU A 328 3.85 -4.07 -35.15
C LEU A 328 2.62 -4.44 -34.33
N ARG A 329 1.58 -4.97 -34.99
CA ARG A 329 0.39 -5.51 -34.32
C ARG A 329 0.76 -6.60 -33.34
N TYR A 330 1.58 -7.56 -33.78
CA TYR A 330 2.08 -8.63 -32.94
C TYR A 330 2.83 -8.09 -31.72
N SER A 331 3.67 -7.07 -31.91
CA SER A 331 4.40 -6.40 -30.84
C SER A 331 3.45 -5.80 -29.79
N CYS A 332 2.41 -5.09 -30.21
CA CYS A 332 1.41 -4.51 -29.29
C CYS A 332 0.65 -5.60 -28.50
N LEU A 333 0.16 -6.64 -29.18
CA LEU A 333 -0.56 -7.74 -28.52
C LEU A 333 0.35 -8.56 -27.59
N LYS A 334 1.62 -8.72 -27.98
CA LYS A 334 2.64 -9.36 -27.14
C LYS A 334 2.84 -8.57 -25.84
N THR A 335 2.90 -7.24 -25.91
CA THR A 335 2.98 -6.37 -24.72
C THR A 335 1.74 -6.50 -23.84
N ILE A 336 0.53 -6.44 -24.42
CA ILE A 336 -0.73 -6.62 -23.67
C ILE A 336 -0.74 -7.97 -22.95
N THR A 337 -0.38 -9.05 -23.66
CA THR A 337 -0.31 -10.41 -23.08
C THR A 337 0.70 -10.45 -21.94
N ALA A 338 1.85 -9.79 -22.09
CA ALA A 338 2.86 -9.74 -21.06
C ALA A 338 2.39 -8.97 -19.82
N PHE A 339 1.63 -7.88 -19.98
CA PHE A 339 1.03 -7.17 -18.86
C PHE A 339 -0.03 -8.01 -18.13
N LEU A 340 -0.92 -8.69 -18.86
CA LEU A 340 -1.91 -9.62 -18.28
C LEU A 340 -1.23 -10.70 -17.40
N ASN A 341 -0.09 -11.22 -17.86
CA ASN A 341 0.67 -12.24 -17.13
C ASN A 341 1.59 -11.70 -16.04
N SER A 342 1.81 -10.39 -15.99
CA SER A 342 2.72 -9.74 -15.03
C SER A 342 1.91 -8.92 -14.02
N GLN A 343 2.38 -7.75 -13.61
CA GLN A 343 1.70 -6.91 -12.61
C GLN A 343 0.65 -5.95 -13.21
N GLY A 344 0.29 -6.14 -14.47
CA GLY A 344 -0.37 -5.13 -15.27
C GLY A 344 0.61 -4.09 -15.85
N GLY A 345 0.06 -3.09 -16.51
CA GLY A 345 0.78 -1.98 -17.12
C GLY A 345 -0.09 -1.15 -18.05
N THR A 346 0.50 -0.13 -18.66
CA THR A 346 -0.14 0.73 -19.65
C THR A 346 0.70 0.67 -20.93
N LEU A 347 0.04 0.40 -22.06
CA LEU A 347 0.64 0.52 -23.39
C LEU A 347 0.14 1.82 -24.04
N ILE A 348 1.05 2.73 -24.36
CA ILE A 348 0.73 3.95 -25.11
C ILE A 348 1.04 3.74 -26.58
N ILE A 349 0.05 3.97 -27.44
CA ILE A 349 0.14 3.85 -28.89
C ILE A 349 -0.01 5.23 -29.54
N GLY A 350 0.89 5.56 -30.46
CA GLY A 350 1.00 6.89 -31.07
C GLY A 350 2.15 7.72 -30.51
N VAL A 351 3.09 7.11 -29.81
CA VAL A 351 4.24 7.79 -29.17
C VAL A 351 5.52 7.00 -29.48
N GLU A 352 6.58 7.71 -29.84
CA GLU A 352 7.91 7.12 -30.09
C GLU A 352 8.65 6.84 -28.78
N ASP A 353 9.70 6.03 -28.84
CA ASP A 353 10.47 5.58 -27.67
C ASP A 353 11.12 6.77 -26.90
N ASP A 354 11.35 7.90 -27.56
CA ASP A 354 11.87 9.14 -26.97
C ASP A 354 10.78 10.05 -26.38
N GLY A 355 9.52 9.65 -26.46
CA GLY A 355 8.36 10.39 -25.97
C GLY A 355 7.74 11.34 -27.00
N ASN A 356 8.26 11.41 -28.23
CA ASN A 356 7.65 12.24 -29.27
C ASN A 356 6.27 11.72 -29.66
N VAL A 357 5.29 12.63 -29.74
CA VAL A 357 3.92 12.29 -30.13
C VAL A 357 3.81 12.18 -31.65
N LEU A 358 3.54 10.97 -32.15
CA LEU A 358 3.34 10.68 -33.57
C LEU A 358 1.86 10.71 -33.97
N GLY A 359 0.98 10.29 -33.06
CA GLY A 359 -0.47 10.20 -33.28
C GLY A 359 -0.94 8.92 -33.98
N LEU A 360 -2.24 8.67 -33.91
CA LEU A 360 -2.91 7.48 -34.46
C LEU A 360 -3.39 7.65 -35.91
N GLN A 361 -3.23 8.83 -36.52
CA GLN A 361 -3.84 9.19 -37.80
C GLN A 361 -3.62 8.15 -38.90
N ARG A 362 -2.43 7.54 -38.94
CA ARG A 362 -2.10 6.49 -39.91
C ARG A 362 -2.86 5.20 -39.66
N ASP A 363 -2.92 4.73 -38.42
CA ASP A 363 -3.70 3.55 -38.04
C ASP A 363 -5.20 3.79 -38.22
N LEU A 364 -5.70 5.00 -37.95
CA LEU A 364 -7.09 5.36 -38.16
C LEU A 364 -7.52 5.21 -39.63
N THR A 365 -6.61 5.33 -40.60
CA THR A 365 -6.96 5.09 -42.01
C THR A 365 -7.35 3.64 -42.31
N LEU A 366 -6.93 2.70 -41.46
CA LEU A 366 -7.11 1.26 -41.64
C LEU A 366 -8.40 0.71 -41.03
N VAL A 367 -9.03 1.49 -40.15
CA VAL A 367 -10.15 1.02 -39.33
C VAL A 367 -11.48 1.52 -39.89
N LYS A 368 -12.57 0.84 -39.50
CA LYS A 368 -13.91 1.20 -39.94
C LYS A 368 -14.21 2.65 -39.57
N ASN A 369 -14.83 3.38 -40.51
CA ASN A 369 -15.21 4.79 -40.36
C ASN A 369 -14.06 5.76 -40.06
N LYS A 370 -12.80 5.30 -40.06
CA LYS A 370 -11.61 6.11 -39.74
C LYS A 370 -11.74 6.89 -38.43
N SER A 371 -12.25 6.22 -37.40
CA SER A 371 -12.66 6.81 -36.12
C SER A 371 -11.98 6.13 -34.93
N LEU A 372 -11.94 6.82 -33.78
CA LEU A 372 -11.40 6.27 -32.53
C LEU A 372 -12.17 5.03 -32.08
N ASP A 373 -13.50 5.06 -32.15
CA ASP A 373 -14.36 3.89 -31.89
C ASP A 373 -14.00 2.70 -32.80
N GLY A 374 -13.72 2.99 -34.07
CA GLY A 374 -13.27 1.97 -35.02
C GLY A 374 -11.89 1.39 -34.66
N PHE A 375 -11.01 2.22 -34.11
CA PHE A 375 -9.69 1.79 -33.62
C PHE A 375 -9.81 0.91 -32.39
N GLU A 376 -10.59 1.32 -31.39
CA GLU A 376 -10.85 0.54 -30.18
C GLU A 376 -11.48 -0.82 -30.51
N GLN A 377 -12.52 -0.85 -31.34
CA GLN A 377 -13.14 -2.10 -31.80
C GLN A 377 -12.14 -3.02 -32.50
N THR A 378 -11.26 -2.45 -33.32
CA THR A 378 -10.23 -3.21 -34.03
C THR A 378 -9.20 -3.79 -33.06
N LEU A 379 -8.73 -3.00 -32.10
CA LEU A 379 -7.81 -3.43 -31.05
C LEU A 379 -8.42 -4.54 -30.20
N MET A 380 -9.65 -4.37 -29.71
CA MET A 380 -10.33 -5.37 -28.89
C MET A 380 -10.64 -6.66 -29.67
N THR A 381 -10.93 -6.55 -30.97
CA THR A 381 -11.05 -7.73 -31.85
C THR A 381 -9.72 -8.48 -31.96
N PHE A 382 -8.59 -7.76 -32.03
CA PHE A 382 -7.28 -8.41 -32.05
C PHE A 382 -6.97 -9.10 -30.73
N VAL A 383 -7.28 -8.47 -29.59
CA VAL A 383 -7.17 -9.07 -28.26
C VAL A 383 -8.00 -10.35 -28.17
N SER A 384 -9.29 -10.29 -28.51
CA SER A 384 -10.19 -11.45 -28.40
C SER A 384 -9.77 -12.60 -29.31
N THR A 385 -9.26 -12.29 -30.51
CA THR A 385 -8.87 -13.30 -31.51
C THR A 385 -7.54 -13.96 -31.19
N HIS A 386 -6.54 -13.20 -30.71
CA HIS A 386 -5.18 -13.72 -30.53
C HIS A 386 -4.90 -14.15 -29.10
N ILE A 387 -5.47 -13.47 -28.10
CA ILE A 387 -5.22 -13.72 -26.67
C ILE A 387 -6.39 -14.52 -26.11
N GLY A 388 -7.59 -13.95 -26.12
CA GLY A 388 -8.82 -14.57 -25.63
C GLY A 388 -9.86 -13.51 -25.22
N ALA A 389 -11.14 -13.81 -25.38
CA ALA A 389 -12.22 -12.87 -25.05
C ALA A 389 -12.42 -12.73 -23.53
N GLU A 390 -12.06 -13.76 -22.78
CA GLU A 390 -12.08 -13.83 -21.31
C GLU A 390 -11.17 -12.78 -20.64
N TYR A 391 -10.18 -12.23 -21.37
CA TYR A 391 -9.28 -11.19 -20.85
C TYR A 391 -9.76 -9.76 -21.10
N ALA A 392 -10.82 -9.57 -21.90
CA ALA A 392 -11.36 -8.24 -22.19
C ALA A 392 -11.72 -7.43 -20.92
N PRO A 393 -12.24 -8.02 -19.81
CA PRO A 393 -12.51 -7.28 -18.58
C PRO A 393 -11.27 -6.70 -17.89
N TYR A 394 -10.06 -7.14 -18.23
CA TYR A 394 -8.79 -6.66 -17.67
C TYR A 394 -8.15 -5.56 -18.52
N ILE A 395 -8.80 -5.11 -19.59
CA ILE A 395 -8.23 -4.17 -20.56
C ILE A 395 -9.18 -2.99 -20.73
N ALA A 396 -8.70 -1.79 -20.41
CA ALA A 396 -9.38 -0.53 -20.66
C ALA A 396 -8.63 0.27 -21.74
N VAL A 397 -9.37 0.92 -22.63
CA VAL A 397 -8.81 1.73 -23.72
C VAL A 397 -9.28 3.17 -23.55
N ARG A 398 -8.35 4.11 -23.64
CA ARG A 398 -8.62 5.54 -23.52
C ARG A 398 -7.84 6.33 -24.56
N PHE A 399 -8.39 7.48 -24.95
CA PHE A 399 -7.81 8.36 -25.95
C PHE A 399 -7.64 9.77 -25.39
N GLU A 400 -6.52 10.41 -25.71
CA GLU A 400 -6.29 11.84 -25.42
C GLU A 400 -5.78 12.55 -26.68
N ASP A 401 -6.16 13.82 -26.83
CA ASP A 401 -5.58 14.72 -27.84
C ASP A 401 -4.37 15.42 -27.23
N LEU A 402 -3.19 15.16 -27.81
CA LEU A 402 -1.94 15.81 -27.45
C LEU A 402 -1.44 16.59 -28.65
N GLU A 403 -1.47 17.92 -28.56
CA GLU A 403 -1.01 18.83 -29.62
C GLU A 403 -1.70 18.60 -30.98
N GLY A 404 -3.00 18.25 -30.97
CA GLY A 404 -3.77 17.95 -32.19
C GLY A 404 -3.56 16.55 -32.75
N GLN A 405 -2.80 15.70 -32.05
CA GLN A 405 -2.60 14.30 -32.37
C GLN A 405 -3.36 13.42 -31.39
N GLN A 406 -4.15 12.48 -31.91
CA GLN A 406 -4.87 11.52 -31.08
C GLN A 406 -3.89 10.41 -30.66
N VAL A 407 -3.84 10.10 -29.36
CA VAL A 407 -2.99 9.06 -28.77
C VAL A 407 -3.87 8.09 -27.98
N CYS A 408 -3.52 6.80 -27.98
CA CYS A 408 -4.25 5.76 -27.27
C CYS A 408 -3.43 5.27 -26.07
N ALA A 409 -4.05 5.13 -24.91
CA ALA A 409 -3.53 4.32 -23.82
C ALA A 409 -4.39 3.08 -23.64
N VAL A 410 -3.72 1.94 -23.42
CA VAL A 410 -4.33 0.64 -23.16
C VAL A 410 -3.88 0.24 -21.77
N ASP A 411 -4.75 0.42 -20.79
CA ASP A 411 -4.52 0.07 -19.40
C ASP A 411 -4.89 -1.39 -19.18
N VAL A 412 -3.94 -2.17 -18.66
CA VAL A 412 -4.03 -3.63 -18.56
C VAL A 412 -3.79 -4.05 -17.12
N ASP A 413 -4.77 -4.74 -16.54
CA ASP A 413 -4.67 -5.35 -15.22
C ASP A 413 -4.03 -6.75 -15.26
N LYS A 414 -3.49 -7.20 -14.12
CA LYS A 414 -3.07 -8.60 -13.97
C LYS A 414 -4.29 -9.51 -14.08
N ALA A 415 -4.22 -10.49 -14.96
CA ALA A 415 -5.29 -11.47 -15.13
C ALA A 415 -5.33 -12.48 -13.98
N ALA A 416 -6.54 -12.95 -13.64
CA ALA A 416 -6.73 -14.01 -12.64
C ALA A 416 -6.30 -15.41 -13.14
N ALA A 417 -5.99 -15.55 -14.43
CA ALA A 417 -5.52 -16.78 -15.05
C ALA A 417 -4.43 -16.46 -16.10
N PRO A 418 -3.50 -17.39 -16.38
CA PRO A 418 -2.41 -17.17 -17.34
C PRO A 418 -2.96 -16.98 -18.76
N ALA A 419 -2.54 -15.91 -19.43
CA ALA A 419 -2.89 -15.55 -20.80
C ALA A 419 -1.86 -16.06 -21.82
N PHE A 420 -2.36 -16.70 -22.88
CA PHE A 420 -1.52 -17.21 -23.99
C PHE A 420 -1.90 -16.53 -25.29
N MET A 421 -0.91 -15.93 -25.96
CA MET A 421 -1.12 -15.33 -27.26
C MET A 421 -0.89 -16.35 -28.38
N THR A 422 -1.74 -16.32 -29.39
CA THR A 422 -1.56 -17.10 -30.62
C THR A 422 -0.52 -16.42 -31.49
N GLY A 423 0.65 -17.04 -31.62
CA GLY A 423 1.74 -16.57 -32.46
C GLY A 423 2.12 -17.57 -33.56
N ASN A 424 3.26 -17.32 -34.19
CA ASN A 424 3.70 -18.09 -35.37
C ASN A 424 4.09 -19.53 -35.01
N LYS A 425 4.41 -19.80 -33.74
CA LYS A 425 4.84 -21.12 -33.23
C LYS A 425 3.76 -21.83 -32.41
N GLY A 426 2.51 -21.34 -32.44
CA GLY A 426 1.40 -21.85 -31.63
C GLY A 426 1.04 -20.89 -30.50
N LYS A 427 0.62 -21.43 -29.34
CA LYS A 427 0.33 -20.65 -28.15
C LYS A 427 1.63 -20.30 -27.43
N GLU A 428 1.91 -19.00 -27.28
CA GLU A 428 3.11 -18.46 -26.67
C GLU A 428 2.75 -17.73 -25.37
N PHE A 429 3.61 -17.86 -24.36
CA PHE A 429 3.45 -17.23 -23.06
C PHE A 429 4.47 -16.11 -22.88
N PHE A 430 3.98 -14.89 -22.66
CA PHE A 430 4.82 -13.71 -22.56
C PHE A 430 4.75 -13.11 -21.16
N VAL A 431 5.89 -12.62 -20.67
CA VAL A 431 6.01 -11.89 -19.39
C VAL A 431 6.91 -10.67 -19.56
N ARG A 432 6.70 -9.65 -18.72
CA ARG A 432 7.61 -8.51 -18.64
C ARG A 432 8.80 -8.84 -17.74
N LEU A 433 10.02 -8.66 -18.26
CA LEU A 433 11.27 -8.77 -17.53
C LEU A 433 12.12 -7.51 -17.79
N GLY A 434 12.14 -6.60 -16.81
CA GLY A 434 12.67 -5.25 -17.02
C GLY A 434 11.85 -4.50 -18.09
N ASN A 435 12.51 -3.73 -18.95
CA ASN A 435 11.88 -3.05 -20.08
C ASN A 435 11.58 -3.98 -21.27
N THR A 436 11.90 -5.27 -21.19
CA THR A 436 11.73 -6.21 -22.30
C THR A 436 10.59 -7.19 -22.08
N THR A 437 9.93 -7.58 -23.17
CA THR A 437 8.97 -8.68 -23.15
C THR A 437 9.61 -9.98 -23.61
N ARG A 438 9.65 -10.98 -22.71
CA ARG A 438 10.26 -12.29 -22.96
C ARG A 438 9.18 -13.36 -23.20
N SER A 439 9.45 -14.25 -24.15
CA SER A 439 8.70 -15.50 -24.31
C SER A 439 9.35 -16.55 -23.42
N LEU A 440 8.55 -17.21 -22.58
CA LEU A 440 9.04 -18.32 -21.74
C LEU A 440 8.85 -19.65 -22.47
N ASP A 441 9.77 -20.58 -22.28
CA ASP A 441 9.57 -21.94 -22.75
C ASP A 441 8.56 -22.72 -21.87
N ALA A 442 8.29 -23.98 -22.19
CA ALA A 442 7.29 -24.77 -21.48
C ALA A 442 7.64 -25.00 -19.99
N GLU A 443 8.92 -25.19 -19.67
CA GLU A 443 9.39 -25.45 -18.30
C GLU A 443 9.36 -24.15 -17.48
N GLU A 444 9.86 -23.06 -18.07
CA GLU A 444 9.81 -21.73 -17.49
C GLU A 444 8.36 -21.28 -17.27
N THR A 445 7.48 -21.51 -18.24
CA THR A 445 6.05 -21.17 -18.15
C THR A 445 5.37 -21.95 -17.03
N HIS A 446 5.57 -23.27 -16.95
CA HIS A 446 4.98 -24.07 -15.88
C HIS A 446 5.42 -23.57 -14.50
N SER A 447 6.73 -23.37 -14.33
CA SER A 447 7.30 -22.85 -13.08
C SER A 447 6.76 -21.46 -12.74
N TYR A 448 6.66 -20.58 -13.74
CA TYR A 448 6.14 -19.23 -13.54
C TYR A 448 4.67 -19.23 -13.14
N ILE A 449 3.84 -20.07 -13.76
CA ILE A 449 2.41 -20.19 -13.45
C ILE A 449 2.23 -20.66 -12.00
N GLN A 450 2.97 -21.69 -11.60
CA GLN A 450 2.94 -22.21 -10.23
C GLN A 450 3.37 -21.18 -9.19
N MET A 451 4.21 -20.22 -9.54
CA MET A 451 4.64 -19.16 -8.60
C MET A 451 3.67 -17.98 -8.54
N ASN A 452 2.82 -17.79 -9.56
CA ASN A 452 2.05 -16.56 -9.74
C ASN A 452 0.53 -16.72 -9.63
N TRP A 453 0.02 -17.96 -9.71
CA TRP A 453 -1.42 -18.26 -9.64
C TRP A 453 -1.78 -19.50 -8.79
N GLU A 454 -0.85 -20.43 -8.53
CA GLU A 454 -1.04 -21.57 -7.60
C GLU A 454 -0.30 -21.32 -6.28
#